data_AF-A0A918IEQ0-F1
#
_entry.id   AF-A0A918IEQ0-F1
#
_cell.length_a   1.000
_cell.length_b   1.000
_cell.length_c   1.000
_cell.angle_alpha   90.00
_cell.angle_beta   90.00
_cell.angle_gamma   90.00
#
_symmetry.space_group_name_H-M   'P 1'
#
loop_
_entity.id
_entity.type
_entity.pdbx_description
1 polymer ?
#
loop_
_entity_poly.entity_id
_entity_poly.type
_entity_poly.pdbx_seq_one_letter_code
_entity_poly.pdbx_strand_id
1 'polypeptide(L)'
;MSISSERPVSAERIYAALAALGAEPAADPQKRPAGPQEEDRLYLLGSLLAKTELEITAATRLSEEEEIEDVLETLHGWGEQLGGDAGIAVNVLTNRLQRTALQVSEPEGEELPPGREAAFAAVMTAVYALGAQLHAERGDTEGTRRALSGAEEALIDILQGMHDLRVAIGDAPGPEEEEADE
;
A
#
# COMPACT_ATOMS: atom_id res chain seq x y z
N MET A 1 19.28 4.52 -13.24
CA MET A 1 20.08 3.48 -12.56
C MET A 1 19.32 2.17 -12.64
N SER A 2 19.99 1.05 -12.92
CA SER A 2 19.34 -0.25 -13.03
C SER A 2 19.04 -0.76 -11.62
N ILE A 3 17.75 -0.97 -11.32
CA ILE A 3 17.24 -1.52 -10.05
C ILE A 3 17.53 -3.05 -9.97
N SER A 4 18.29 -3.58 -10.93
CA SER A 4 18.63 -5.00 -10.97
C SER A 4 19.71 -5.30 -9.94
N SER A 5 19.33 -6.03 -8.89
CA SER A 5 20.30 -6.75 -8.07
C SER A 5 21.20 -7.58 -8.99
N GLU A 6 22.52 -7.50 -8.78
CA GLU A 6 23.51 -8.26 -9.56
C GLU A 6 23.31 -9.78 -9.41
N ARG A 7 22.64 -10.21 -8.33
CA ARG A 7 22.30 -11.60 -8.03
C ARG A 7 20.92 -11.66 -7.36
N PRO A 8 19.82 -11.65 -8.12
CA PRO A 8 18.50 -11.76 -7.52
C PRO A 8 18.37 -13.09 -6.76
N VAL A 9 17.67 -13.07 -5.63
CA VAL A 9 17.39 -14.27 -4.84
C VAL A 9 16.54 -15.25 -5.67
N SER A 10 16.89 -16.53 -5.67
CA SER A 10 16.15 -17.57 -6.40
C SER A 10 14.82 -17.89 -5.74
N ALA A 11 13.87 -18.41 -6.52
CA ALA A 11 12.57 -18.87 -6.01
C ALA A 11 12.73 -19.95 -4.93
N GLU A 12 13.69 -20.86 -5.10
CA GLU A 12 14.02 -21.90 -4.12
C GLU A 12 14.45 -21.31 -2.77
N ARG A 13 15.27 -20.25 -2.77
CA ARG A 13 15.72 -19.59 -1.54
C ARG A 13 14.61 -18.83 -0.84
N ILE A 14 13.72 -18.19 -1.60
CA ILE A 14 12.55 -17.52 -1.02
C ILE A 14 11.61 -18.56 -0.40
N TYR A 15 11.37 -19.67 -1.09
CA TYR A 15 10.56 -20.77 -0.57
C TYR A 15 11.16 -21.35 0.72
N ALA A 16 12.48 -21.55 0.77
CA ALA A 16 13.15 -22.00 1.99
C ALA A 16 13.00 -21.01 3.16
N ALA A 17 13.03 -19.70 2.89
CA ALA A 17 12.76 -18.68 3.91
C ALA A 17 11.31 -18.74 4.42
N LEU A 18 10.34 -18.90 3.51
CA LEU A 18 8.93 -19.10 3.87
C LEU A 18 8.71 -20.36 4.71
N ALA A 19 9.36 -21.47 4.36
CA ALA A 19 9.32 -22.70 5.14
C ALA A 19 9.91 -22.51 6.55
N ALA A 20 11.01 -21.78 6.68
CA ALA A 20 11.60 -21.44 7.98
C ALA A 20 10.67 -20.58 8.86
N LEU A 21 9.81 -19.76 8.24
CA LEU A 21 8.78 -18.97 8.91
C LEU A 21 7.46 -19.74 9.12
N GLY A 22 7.41 -21.02 8.76
CA GLY A 22 6.19 -21.84 8.84
C GLY A 22 5.06 -21.34 7.94
N ALA A 23 5.39 -20.63 6.85
CA ALA A 23 4.44 -19.97 5.95
C ALA A 23 4.58 -20.44 4.49
N GLU A 24 5.01 -21.68 4.30
CA GLU A 24 5.13 -22.27 2.97
C GLU A 24 3.75 -22.29 2.25
N PRO A 25 3.63 -21.70 1.06
CA PRO A 25 2.41 -21.79 0.29
C PRO A 25 2.13 -23.25 -0.03
N ALA A 26 0.87 -23.68 0.12
CA ALA A 26 0.49 -25.05 -0.19
C ALA A 26 0.95 -25.42 -1.60
N ALA A 27 1.85 -26.41 -1.71
CA ALA A 27 2.23 -26.96 -2.98
C ALA A 27 1.01 -27.68 -3.55
N ASP A 28 0.38 -27.10 -4.57
CA ASP A 28 -0.60 -27.83 -5.37
C ASP A 28 0.17 -28.87 -6.20
N PRO A 29 0.14 -30.16 -5.85
CA PRO A 29 0.98 -31.15 -6.51
C PRO A 29 0.55 -31.41 -7.95
N GLN A 30 -0.69 -31.02 -8.30
CA GLN A 30 -1.21 -31.12 -9.67
C GLN A 30 -0.78 -29.93 -10.53
N LYS A 31 -0.58 -28.75 -9.93
CA LYS A 31 -0.06 -27.56 -10.63
C LYS A 31 1.46 -27.42 -10.58
N ARG A 32 2.13 -27.96 -9.56
CA ARG A 32 3.57 -27.76 -9.29
C ARG A 32 4.26 -29.06 -8.85
N PRO A 33 4.40 -30.04 -9.77
CA PRO A 33 5.05 -31.32 -9.47
C PRO A 33 6.57 -31.23 -9.23
N ALA A 34 7.22 -30.13 -9.65
CA ALA A 34 8.67 -29.94 -9.56
C ALA A 34 9.13 -29.02 -8.41
N GLY A 35 8.22 -28.57 -7.54
CA GLY A 35 8.51 -27.56 -6.52
C GLY A 35 8.46 -26.12 -7.06
N PRO A 36 8.92 -25.12 -6.28
CA PRO A 36 8.90 -23.70 -6.66
C PRO A 36 9.78 -23.43 -7.89
N GLN A 37 9.22 -22.74 -8.88
CA GLN A 37 9.93 -22.37 -10.10
C GLN A 37 10.32 -20.88 -10.09
N GLU A 38 11.28 -20.48 -10.93
CA GLU A 38 11.69 -19.06 -11.01
C GLU A 38 10.56 -18.11 -11.44
N GLU A 39 9.56 -18.61 -12.17
CA GLU A 39 8.34 -17.87 -12.50
C GLU A 39 7.49 -17.55 -11.26
N ASP A 40 7.58 -18.35 -10.19
CA ASP A 40 6.89 -18.11 -8.92
C ASP A 40 7.57 -17.00 -8.09
N ARG A 41 8.74 -16.50 -8.49
CA ARG A 41 9.58 -15.63 -7.65
C ARG A 41 8.82 -14.41 -7.11
N LEU A 42 8.05 -13.72 -7.94
CA LEU A 42 7.29 -12.54 -7.49
C LEU A 42 6.16 -12.92 -6.54
N TYR A 43 5.48 -14.02 -6.79
CA TYR A 43 4.43 -14.55 -5.91
C TYR A 43 5.00 -14.94 -4.54
N LEU A 44 6.15 -15.62 -4.53
CA LEU A 44 6.84 -16.02 -3.30
C LEU A 44 7.37 -14.80 -2.53
N LEU A 45 7.91 -13.78 -3.22
CA LEU A 45 8.31 -12.53 -2.59
C LEU A 45 7.12 -11.79 -1.98
N GLY A 46 5.97 -11.78 -2.65
CA GLY A 46 4.73 -11.22 -2.10
C GLY A 46 4.26 -11.97 -0.84
N SER A 47 4.33 -13.30 -0.86
CA SER A 47 4.00 -14.14 0.30
C SER A 47 4.96 -13.89 1.48
N LEU A 48 6.26 -13.77 1.19
CA LEU A 48 7.28 -13.50 2.21
C LEU A 48 7.12 -12.11 2.81
N LEU A 49 6.78 -11.12 1.99
CA LEU A 49 6.49 -9.76 2.44
C LEU A 49 5.28 -9.75 3.37
N ALA A 50 4.17 -10.39 2.97
CA ALA A 50 2.97 -10.49 3.81
C ALA A 50 3.26 -11.18 5.15
N LYS A 51 4.03 -12.28 5.14
CA LYS A 51 4.44 -12.95 6.38
C LYS A 51 5.31 -12.06 7.27
N THR A 52 6.27 -11.35 6.69
CA THR A 52 7.12 -10.40 7.44
C THR A 52 6.28 -9.29 8.07
N GLU A 53 5.32 -8.73 7.35
CA GLU A 53 4.41 -7.70 7.88
C GLU A 53 3.55 -8.23 9.05
N LEU A 54 3.11 -9.49 8.99
CA LEU A 54 2.40 -10.15 10.09
C LEU A 54 3.30 -10.39 11.31
N GLU A 55 4.55 -10.82 11.12
CA GLU A 55 5.50 -10.99 12.22
C GLU A 55 5.85 -9.66 12.89
N ILE A 56 6.03 -8.59 12.10
CA ILE A 56 6.20 -7.24 12.62
C ILE A 56 4.97 -6.85 13.44
N THR A 57 3.77 -7.02 12.90
CA THR A 57 2.52 -6.69 13.60
C THR A 57 2.37 -7.45 14.91
N ALA A 58 2.75 -8.73 14.94
CA ALA A 58 2.72 -9.56 16.14
C ALA A 58 3.79 -9.15 17.17
N ALA A 59 4.93 -8.63 16.71
CA ALA A 59 6.00 -8.15 17.56
C ALA A 59 5.75 -6.73 18.10
N THR A 60 5.12 -5.86 17.32
CA THR A 60 4.81 -4.47 17.70
C THR A 60 3.61 -4.43 18.62
N ARG A 61 3.82 -4.06 19.89
CA ARG A 61 2.73 -3.92 20.86
C ARG A 61 2.11 -2.52 20.75
N LEU A 62 1.27 -2.31 19.73
CA LEU A 62 0.59 -1.03 19.44
C LEU A 62 -0.41 -0.54 20.52
N SER A 63 -0.40 -1.14 21.72
CA SER A 63 -1.31 -0.81 22.82
C SER A 63 -0.60 -0.54 24.15
N GLU A 64 0.74 -0.59 24.18
CA GLU A 64 1.56 -0.45 25.40
C GLU A 64 2.53 0.75 25.29
N GLU A 65 3.02 1.26 26.43
CA GLU A 65 3.91 2.44 26.50
C GLU A 65 5.25 2.28 25.75
N GLU A 66 5.66 1.07 25.38
CA GLU A 66 6.86 0.75 24.59
C GLU A 66 6.64 0.82 23.05
N GLU A 67 5.44 1.21 22.59
CA GLU A 67 5.02 1.26 21.17
C GLU A 67 6.03 1.98 20.24
N ILE A 68 6.62 3.07 20.71
CA ILE A 68 7.50 3.90 19.88
C ILE A 68 8.83 3.19 19.61
N GLU A 69 9.37 2.42 20.56
CA GLU A 69 10.70 1.80 20.42
C GLU A 69 10.66 0.65 19.40
N ASP A 70 9.66 -0.24 19.47
CA ASP A 70 9.46 -1.33 18.52
C ASP A 70 9.27 -0.81 17.07
N VAL A 71 8.51 0.28 16.93
CA VAL A 71 8.30 0.94 15.63
C VAL A 71 9.60 1.56 15.12
N LEU A 72 10.40 2.18 15.98
CA LEU A 72 11.69 2.75 15.58
C LEU A 72 12.69 1.69 15.14
N GLU A 73 12.76 0.55 15.82
CA GLU A 73 13.66 -0.55 15.43
C GLU A 73 13.30 -1.15 14.08
N THR A 74 12.00 -1.38 13.83
CA THR A 74 11.53 -1.89 12.53
C THR A 74 11.78 -0.88 11.40
N LEU A 75 11.60 0.42 11.66
CA LEU A 75 11.95 1.49 10.72
C LEU A 75 13.46 1.58 10.47
N HIS A 76 14.29 1.35 11.48
CA HIS A 76 15.73 1.35 11.35
C HIS A 76 16.20 0.24 10.41
N GLY A 77 15.78 -1.01 10.66
CA GLY A 77 16.12 -2.15 9.82
C GLY A 77 15.61 -1.99 8.38
N TRP A 78 14.41 -1.42 8.19
CA TRP A 78 13.89 -1.09 6.86
C TRP A 78 14.74 -0.03 6.15
N GLY A 79 15.11 1.04 6.86
CA GLY A 79 15.93 2.13 6.32
C GLY A 79 17.32 1.68 5.87
N GLU A 80 17.95 0.76 6.62
CA GLU A 80 19.23 0.16 6.25
C GLU A 80 19.16 -0.57 4.89
N GLN A 81 18.05 -1.26 4.60
CA GLN A 81 17.87 -1.99 3.34
C GLN A 81 17.52 -1.09 2.16
N LEU A 82 16.75 -0.01 2.39
CA LEU A 82 16.35 0.91 1.32
C LEU A 82 17.53 1.76 0.83
N GLY A 83 18.46 2.09 1.74
CA GLY A 83 19.60 2.95 1.46
C GLY A 83 19.18 4.39 1.10
N GLY A 84 20.08 5.14 0.45
CA GLY A 84 19.88 6.55 0.10
C GLY A 84 19.45 6.82 -1.35
N ASP A 85 19.09 5.80 -2.14
CA ASP A 85 18.69 5.97 -3.54
C ASP A 85 17.23 6.44 -3.62
N ALA A 86 17.03 7.71 -3.97
CA ALA A 86 15.71 8.32 -4.10
C ALA A 86 14.81 7.62 -5.13
N GLY A 87 15.38 7.09 -6.22
CA GLY A 87 14.61 6.36 -7.23
C GLY A 87 14.10 5.01 -6.72
N ILE A 88 14.89 4.32 -5.89
CA ILE A 88 14.45 3.09 -5.22
C ILE A 88 13.37 3.40 -4.19
N ALA A 89 13.56 4.46 -3.39
CA ALA A 89 12.60 4.88 -2.39
C ALA A 89 11.21 5.17 -3.00
N VAL A 90 11.16 5.92 -4.10
CA VAL A 90 9.89 6.21 -4.80
C VAL A 90 9.23 4.93 -5.34
N ASN A 91 9.99 3.99 -5.93
CA ASN A 91 9.42 2.74 -6.43
C ASN A 91 8.85 1.85 -5.30
N VAL A 92 9.55 1.77 -4.16
CA VAL A 92 9.08 1.01 -2.99
C VAL A 92 7.83 1.65 -2.39
N LEU A 93 7.79 2.99 -2.30
CA LEU A 93 6.61 3.72 -1.84
C LEU A 93 5.41 3.49 -2.77
N THR A 94 5.60 3.56 -4.08
CA THR A 94 4.52 3.28 -5.05
C THR A 94 3.98 1.87 -4.90
N ASN A 95 4.85 0.85 -4.79
CA ASN A 95 4.41 -0.54 -4.57
C ASN A 95 3.65 -0.70 -3.23
N ARG A 96 4.11 -0.02 -2.17
CA ARG A 96 3.42 -0.03 -0.87
C ARG A 96 2.04 0.58 -0.98
N LEU A 97 1.93 1.78 -1.56
CA LEU A 97 0.66 2.47 -1.74
C LEU A 97 -0.32 1.66 -2.59
N GLN A 98 0.14 1.01 -3.67
CA GLN A 98 -0.73 0.14 -4.48
C GLN A 98 -1.28 -1.05 -3.67
N ARG A 99 -0.45 -1.68 -2.83
CA ARG A 99 -0.94 -2.75 -1.93
C ARG A 99 -1.91 -2.21 -0.89
N THR A 100 -1.64 -1.05 -0.30
CA THR A 100 -2.56 -0.38 0.64
C THR A 100 -3.89 -0.05 -0.04
N ALA A 101 -3.87 0.46 -1.28
CA ALA A 101 -5.08 0.75 -2.04
C ALA A 101 -5.92 -0.53 -2.22
N LEU A 102 -5.29 -1.64 -2.59
CA LEU A 102 -5.97 -2.94 -2.70
C LEU A 102 -6.62 -3.35 -1.38
N GLN A 103 -5.88 -3.28 -0.27
CA GLN A 103 -6.38 -3.64 1.07
C GLN A 103 -7.55 -2.77 1.53
N VAL A 104 -7.54 -1.47 1.21
CA VAL A 104 -8.65 -0.57 1.53
C VAL A 104 -9.87 -0.83 0.62
N SER A 105 -9.61 -1.26 -0.62
CA SER A 105 -10.65 -1.55 -1.60
C SER A 105 -11.32 -2.91 -1.46
N GLU A 106 -10.74 -3.85 -0.69
CA GLU A 106 -11.30 -5.19 -0.52
C GLU A 106 -12.69 -5.12 0.15
N PRO A 107 -13.77 -5.52 -0.56
CA PRO A 107 -15.12 -5.43 -0.02
C PRO A 107 -15.38 -6.58 0.95
N GLU A 108 -15.83 -6.25 2.15
CA GLU A 108 -16.59 -7.21 2.98
C GLU A 108 -18.10 -7.16 2.64
N GLY A 109 -18.55 -6.25 1.74
CA GLY A 109 -19.95 -6.04 1.34
C GLY A 109 -20.11 -5.27 0.01
N GLU A 110 -21.35 -5.15 -0.48
CA GLU A 110 -21.71 -4.59 -1.82
C GLU A 110 -21.41 -3.08 -1.99
N GLU A 111 -21.28 -2.32 -0.89
CA GLU A 111 -20.90 -0.90 -0.90
C GLU A 111 -19.74 -0.64 0.08
N LEU A 112 -18.74 0.13 -0.35
CA LEU A 112 -17.67 0.60 0.54
C LEU A 112 -18.22 1.70 1.45
N PRO A 113 -18.01 1.64 2.78
CA PRO A 113 -18.36 2.73 3.67
C PRO A 113 -17.68 4.05 3.23
N PRO A 114 -18.32 5.22 3.39
CA PRO A 114 -17.77 6.51 2.95
C PRO A 114 -16.34 6.80 3.43
N GLY A 115 -16.00 6.37 4.65
CA GLY A 115 -14.64 6.51 5.19
C GLY A 115 -13.60 5.63 4.49
N ARG A 116 -13.97 4.45 3.98
CA ARG A 116 -13.08 3.58 3.20
C ARG A 116 -12.87 4.13 1.80
N GLU A 117 -13.91 4.69 1.18
CA GLU A 117 -13.80 5.33 -0.14
C GLU A 117 -12.85 6.54 -0.10
N ALA A 118 -13.01 7.44 0.90
CA ALA A 118 -12.09 8.55 1.10
C ALA A 118 -10.65 8.08 1.37
N ALA A 119 -10.47 7.02 2.17
CA ALA A 119 -9.14 6.45 2.44
C ALA A 119 -8.49 5.86 1.18
N PHE A 120 -9.26 5.16 0.35
CA PHE A 120 -8.78 4.62 -0.92
C PHE A 120 -8.33 5.75 -1.86
N ALA A 121 -9.17 6.77 -2.02
CA ALA A 121 -8.88 7.93 -2.85
C ALA A 121 -7.64 8.70 -2.36
N ALA A 122 -7.41 8.79 -1.04
CA ALA A 122 -6.19 9.36 -0.47
C ALA A 122 -4.93 8.59 -0.87
N VAL A 123 -4.98 7.26 -0.83
CA VAL A 123 -3.86 6.41 -1.26
C VAL A 123 -3.61 6.56 -2.75
N MET A 124 -4.67 6.56 -3.58
CA MET A 124 -4.56 6.73 -5.03
C MET A 124 -4.02 8.11 -5.41
N THR A 125 -4.42 9.17 -4.71
CA THR A 125 -3.84 10.51 -4.88
C THR A 125 -2.32 10.49 -4.70
N ALA A 126 -1.83 9.82 -3.65
CA ALA A 126 -0.40 9.68 -3.41
C ALA A 126 0.31 8.87 -4.51
N VAL A 127 -0.30 7.78 -5.00
CA VAL A 127 0.21 6.99 -6.15
C VAL A 127 0.33 7.87 -7.39
N TYR A 128 -0.71 8.62 -7.72
CA TYR A 128 -0.75 9.47 -8.90
C TYR A 128 0.24 10.63 -8.82
N ALA A 129 0.37 11.30 -7.66
CA ALA A 129 1.34 12.37 -7.47
C ALA A 129 2.79 11.88 -7.61
N LEU A 130 3.13 10.74 -6.99
CA LEU A 130 4.45 10.12 -7.16
C LEU A 130 4.69 9.65 -8.60
N GLY A 131 3.67 9.08 -9.25
CA GLY A 131 3.72 8.72 -10.66
C GLY A 131 4.00 9.93 -11.56
N ALA A 132 3.33 11.05 -11.32
CA ALA A 132 3.56 12.30 -12.04
C ALA A 132 5.01 12.79 -11.89
N GLN A 133 5.56 12.74 -10.68
CA GLN A 133 6.98 13.05 -10.45
C GLN A 133 7.91 12.14 -11.27
N LEU A 134 7.68 10.82 -11.24
CA LEU A 134 8.48 9.86 -12.01
C LEU A 134 8.41 10.09 -13.52
N HIS A 135 7.23 10.43 -14.05
CA HIS A 135 7.07 10.78 -15.47
C HIS A 135 7.81 12.09 -15.80
N ALA A 136 7.72 13.10 -14.93
CA ALA A 136 8.39 14.38 -15.12
C ALA A 136 9.92 14.23 -15.14
N GLU A 137 10.48 13.44 -14.23
CA GLU A 137 11.93 13.12 -14.18
C GLU A 137 12.43 12.44 -15.46
N ARG A 138 11.55 11.73 -16.18
CA ARG A 138 11.85 11.05 -17.46
C ARG A 138 11.59 11.94 -18.68
N GLY A 139 11.11 13.18 -18.49
CA GLY A 139 10.68 14.07 -19.57
C GLY A 139 9.38 13.65 -20.25
N ASP A 140 8.62 12.71 -19.66
CA ASP A 140 7.34 12.24 -20.18
C ASP A 140 6.21 13.20 -19.78
N THR A 141 6.03 14.25 -20.59
CA THR A 141 5.05 15.30 -20.32
C THR A 141 3.61 14.78 -20.35
N GLU A 142 3.31 13.82 -21.22
CA GLU A 142 1.95 13.28 -21.35
C GLU A 142 1.62 12.34 -20.19
N GLY A 143 2.57 11.48 -19.79
CA GLY A 143 2.44 10.66 -18.58
C GLY A 143 2.28 11.51 -17.33
N THR A 144 3.02 12.62 -17.24
CA THR A 144 2.90 13.59 -16.12
C THR A 144 1.49 14.19 -16.07
N ARG A 145 0.97 14.68 -17.20
CA ARG A 145 -0.38 15.27 -17.25
C ARG A 145 -1.45 14.26 -16.85
N ARG A 146 -1.39 13.04 -17.41
CA ARG A 146 -2.36 11.98 -17.10
C ARG A 146 -2.35 11.62 -15.62
N ALA A 147 -1.17 11.50 -15.03
CA ALA A 147 -1.04 11.21 -13.61
C ALA A 147 -1.58 12.36 -12.73
N LEU A 148 -1.32 13.62 -13.10
CA LEU A 148 -1.88 14.77 -12.39
C LEU A 148 -3.41 14.81 -12.46
N SER A 149 -4.02 14.54 -13.62
CA SER A 149 -5.48 14.46 -13.73
C SER A 149 -6.08 13.37 -12.83
N GLY A 150 -5.43 12.20 -12.76
CA GLY A 150 -5.86 11.14 -11.84
C GLY A 150 -5.75 11.56 -10.37
N ALA A 151 -4.71 12.33 -10.00
CA ALA A 151 -4.58 12.87 -8.65
C ALA A 151 -5.70 13.90 -8.32
N GLU A 152 -6.06 14.74 -9.29
CA GLU A 152 -7.14 15.73 -9.15
C GLU A 152 -8.51 15.05 -8.98
N GLU A 153 -8.80 14.02 -9.78
CA GLU A 153 -10.02 13.21 -9.64
C GLU A 153 -10.10 12.55 -8.26
N ALA A 154 -9.02 11.91 -7.82
CA ALA A 154 -8.97 11.28 -6.51
C ALA A 154 -9.11 12.28 -5.35
N LEU A 155 -8.59 13.51 -5.48
CA LEU A 155 -8.82 14.57 -4.48
C LEU A 155 -10.30 14.95 -4.34
N ILE A 156 -11.05 14.95 -5.45
CA ILE A 156 -12.49 15.20 -5.42
C ILE A 156 -13.20 14.08 -4.65
N ASP A 157 -12.83 12.82 -4.93
CA ASP A 157 -13.40 11.65 -4.25
C ASP A 157 -13.10 11.66 -2.74
N ILE A 158 -11.92 12.13 -2.32
CA ILE A 158 -11.61 12.34 -0.89
C ILE A 158 -12.58 13.33 -0.27
N LEU A 159 -12.75 14.49 -0.89
CA LEU A 159 -13.63 15.55 -0.35
C LEU A 159 -15.08 15.07 -0.27
N GLN A 160 -15.54 14.35 -1.29
CA GLN A 160 -16.88 13.77 -1.33
C GLN A 160 -17.04 12.69 -0.25
N GLY A 161 -16.14 11.71 -0.17
CA GLY A 161 -16.22 10.66 0.84
C GLY A 161 -16.10 11.19 2.28
N MET A 162 -15.30 12.25 2.50
CA MET A 162 -15.26 12.96 3.78
C MET A 162 -16.60 13.64 4.10
N HIS A 163 -17.23 14.29 3.13
CA HIS A 163 -18.56 14.87 3.30
C HIS A 163 -19.60 13.81 3.63
N ASP A 164 -19.64 12.71 2.88
CA ASP A 164 -20.57 11.62 3.08
C ASP A 164 -20.38 10.94 4.44
N LEU A 165 -19.14 10.83 4.91
CA LEU A 165 -18.84 10.37 6.27
C LEU A 165 -19.37 11.33 7.34
N ARG A 166 -19.22 12.65 7.13
CA ARG A 166 -19.78 13.67 8.05
C ARG A 166 -21.30 13.60 8.09
N VAL A 167 -21.96 13.43 6.95
CA VAL A 167 -23.41 13.20 6.87
C VAL A 167 -23.80 11.94 7.64
N ALA A 168 -23.08 10.83 7.44
CA ALA A 168 -23.36 9.56 8.10
C ALA A 168 -23.27 9.62 9.64
N ILE A 169 -22.40 10.48 10.19
CA ILE A 169 -22.29 10.70 11.64
C ILE A 169 -23.16 11.85 12.17
N GLY A 170 -23.96 12.50 11.31
CA GLY A 170 -24.81 13.64 11.68
C GLY A 170 -24.06 14.95 11.93
N ASP A 171 -22.82 15.09 11.45
CA ASP A 171 -21.98 16.30 11.50
C ASP A 171 -21.97 17.05 10.15
N ALA A 172 -23.04 16.94 9.38
CA ALA A 172 -23.24 17.78 8.22
C ALA A 172 -23.88 19.10 8.65
N PRO A 173 -23.44 20.26 8.10
CA PRO A 173 -24.17 21.50 8.29
C PRO A 173 -25.61 21.26 7.81
N GLY A 174 -26.55 21.29 8.76
CA GLY A 174 -27.97 21.25 8.43
C GLY A 174 -28.32 22.45 7.56
N PRO A 175 -29.45 22.43 6.83
CA PRO A 175 -30.01 23.67 6.31
C PRO A 175 -30.09 24.62 7.51
N GLU A 176 -29.43 25.78 7.42
CA GLU A 176 -29.58 26.84 8.41
C GLU A 176 -31.09 26.97 8.65
N GLU A 177 -31.55 26.64 9.85
CA GLU A 177 -32.93 26.96 10.23
C GLU A 177 -33.02 28.46 9.99
N GLU A 178 -33.74 28.85 8.93
CA GLU A 178 -34.16 30.22 8.74
C GLU A 178 -34.81 30.59 10.07
N GLU A 179 -34.08 31.38 10.88
CA GLU A 179 -34.64 32.00 12.08
C GLU A 179 -35.88 32.71 11.58
N ALA A 180 -37.04 32.10 11.84
CA ALA A 180 -38.31 32.70 11.58
C ALA A 180 -38.36 33.92 12.49
N ASP A 181 -38.00 35.07 11.92
CA ASP A 181 -38.17 36.39 12.52
C ASP A 181 -39.63 36.49 13.04
N GLU A 182 -39.79 36.43 14.37
CA GLU A 182 -41.00 36.84 15.09
C GLU A 182 -41.07 38.38 15.23
#